data_AF-A0A6V7Y9A0-F1
#
_entry.id   AF-A0A6V7Y9A0-F1
#
_cell.length_a   1.000
_cell.length_b   1.000
_cell.length_c   1.000
_cell.angle_alpha   90.00
_cell.angle_beta   90.00
_cell.angle_gamma   90.00
#
_symmetry.space_group_name_H-M   'P 1'
#
loop_
_entity.id
_entity.type
_entity.pdbx_description
1 polymer ?
#
loop_
_entity_poly.entity_id
_entity_poly.type
_entity_poly.pdbx_seq_one_letter_code
_entity_poly.pdbx_strand_id
1 'polypeptide(L)'
;MGPNKGKRTQAKLMLNNLWGRFSLRNFGLSQCAITDNPAELHKYYNDKSIEITGLDELTPDILLISYIKKKDWIEEHNCSNVVISLWTTSAARIHLLRAMQKVVRSPGCSLLYTDTDSLIFAHPINNCPLPLGPHLGELTDEYRHTPFWNIAVEEPNNMVSNFSGRINNM
;
A
#
# COMPACT_ATOMS: atom_id res chain seq x y z
N MET A 1 -1.69 -29.11 13.79
CA MET A 1 -2.37 -28.48 12.64
C MET A 1 -1.47 -27.36 12.13
N GLY A 2 -1.05 -27.40 10.86
CA GLY A 2 -0.23 -26.34 10.27
C GLY A 2 -1.02 -25.03 10.08
N PRO A 3 -0.34 -23.88 9.96
CA PRO A 3 -1.01 -22.59 9.75
C PRO A 3 -1.82 -22.61 8.45
N ASN A 4 -3.10 -22.27 8.54
CA ASN A 4 -4.00 -22.21 7.40
C ASN A 4 -3.69 -20.97 6.56
N LYS A 5 -2.94 -21.15 5.47
CA LYS A 5 -2.51 -20.08 4.56
C LYS A 5 -3.71 -19.28 4.00
N GLY A 6 -4.81 -19.95 3.66
CA GLY A 6 -6.01 -19.30 3.13
C GLY A 6 -6.67 -18.36 4.14
N LYS A 7 -6.84 -18.81 5.38
CA LYS A 7 -7.39 -17.98 6.47
C LYS A 7 -6.49 -16.79 6.78
N ARG A 8 -5.17 -16.98 6.78
CA ARG A 8 -4.20 -15.90 6.96
C ARG A 8 -4.32 -14.84 5.86
N THR A 9 -4.40 -15.26 4.61
CA THR A 9 -4.55 -14.33 3.48
C THR A 9 -5.85 -13.54 3.57
N GLN A 10 -6.96 -14.18 3.94
CA GLN A 10 -8.25 -13.49 4.12
C GLN A 10 -8.19 -12.45 5.25
N ALA A 11 -7.66 -12.83 6.42
CA ALA A 11 -7.52 -11.90 7.54
C ALA A 11 -6.68 -10.67 7.15
N LYS A 12 -5.53 -10.90 6.52
CA LYS A 12 -4.64 -9.84 6.03
C LYS A 12 -5.33 -8.93 5.01
N LEU A 13 -6.08 -9.51 4.07
CA LEU A 13 -6.82 -8.75 3.08
C LEU A 13 -7.90 -7.89 3.73
N MET A 14 -8.63 -8.41 4.72
CA MET A 14 -9.68 -7.66 5.43
C MET A 14 -9.11 -6.44 6.15
N LEU A 15 -7.94 -6.59 6.79
CA LEU A 15 -7.29 -5.51 7.53
C LEU A 15 -6.69 -4.44 6.63
N ASN A 16 -6.03 -4.84 5.55
CA ASN A 16 -5.53 -3.90 4.54
C ASN A 16 -6.69 -3.14 3.86
N ASN A 17 -7.78 -3.86 3.55
CA ASN A 17 -8.96 -3.23 2.98
C ASN A 17 -9.61 -2.26 3.96
N LEU A 18 -9.71 -2.60 5.24
CA LEU A 18 -10.26 -1.70 6.26
C LEU A 18 -9.49 -0.38 6.32
N TRP A 19 -8.16 -0.43 6.35
CA TRP A 19 -7.34 0.79 6.29
C TRP A 19 -7.58 1.56 4.98
N GLY A 20 -7.63 0.86 3.83
CA GLY A 20 -7.94 1.46 2.54
C GLY A 20 -9.31 2.13 2.50
N ARG A 21 -10.32 1.58 3.19
CA ARG A 21 -11.66 2.17 3.32
C ARG A 21 -11.64 3.50 4.08
N PHE A 22 -10.81 3.63 5.11
CA PHE A 22 -10.65 4.91 5.82
C PHE A 22 -10.01 5.98 4.96
N SER A 23 -9.08 5.60 4.07
CA SER A 23 -8.33 6.53 3.21
C SER A 23 -8.93 6.73 1.81
N LEU A 24 -10.20 6.36 1.59
CA LEU A 24 -10.83 6.50 0.28
C LEU A 24 -10.84 7.96 -0.19
N ARG A 25 -10.41 8.15 -1.44
CA ARG A 25 -10.55 9.45 -2.10
C ARG A 25 -12.01 9.65 -2.48
N ASN A 26 -12.69 10.56 -1.81
CA ASN A 26 -14.11 10.85 -2.07
C ASN A 26 -14.34 11.75 -3.30
N PHE A 27 -13.29 12.32 -3.88
CA PHE A 27 -13.39 13.31 -4.95
C PHE A 27 -12.60 12.98 -6.20
N GLY A 28 -13.01 13.53 -7.34
CA GLY A 28 -12.27 13.44 -8.60
C GLY A 28 -12.05 12.00 -9.08
N LEU A 29 -12.90 11.06 -8.68
CA LEU A 29 -12.91 9.71 -9.22
C LEU A 29 -13.73 9.74 -10.51
N SER A 30 -13.07 9.37 -11.62
CA SER A 30 -13.78 9.15 -12.88
C SER A 30 -14.72 7.98 -12.71
N GLN A 31 -15.97 8.20 -13.09
CA GLN A 31 -17.01 7.19 -13.15
C GLN A 31 -17.34 6.96 -14.62
N CYS A 32 -17.78 5.75 -14.93
CA CYS A 32 -18.18 5.39 -16.27
C CYS A 32 -19.59 4.81 -16.23
N ALA A 33 -20.40 5.17 -17.21
CA ALA A 33 -21.70 4.56 -17.46
C ALA A 33 -21.74 4.05 -18.90
N ILE A 34 -22.33 2.89 -19.11
CA ILE A 34 -22.56 2.32 -20.44
C ILE A 34 -24.04 2.48 -20.74
N THR A 35 -24.36 3.05 -21.89
CA THR A 35 -25.74 3.26 -22.31
C THR A 35 -25.90 3.02 -23.80
N ASP A 36 -27.00 2.38 -24.17
CA ASP A 36 -27.51 2.27 -25.54
C ASP A 36 -28.68 3.24 -25.81
N ASN A 37 -29.19 3.87 -24.75
CA ASN A 37 -30.38 4.71 -24.81
C ASN A 37 -30.02 6.21 -24.87
N PRO A 38 -30.43 6.93 -25.93
CA PRO A 38 -30.24 8.38 -26.04
C PRO A 38 -30.86 9.20 -24.90
N ALA A 39 -31.96 8.71 -24.30
CA ALA A 39 -32.61 9.39 -23.19
C ALA A 39 -31.76 9.36 -21.91
N GLU A 40 -31.01 8.28 -21.68
CA GLU A 40 -30.09 8.20 -20.55
C GLU A 40 -28.88 9.09 -20.76
N LEU A 41 -28.32 9.10 -21.98
CA LEU A 41 -27.27 10.04 -22.36
C LEU A 41 -27.69 11.50 -22.08
N HIS A 42 -28.92 11.86 -22.45
CA HIS A 42 -29.46 13.19 -22.20
C HIS A 42 -29.59 13.50 -20.69
N LYS A 43 -29.86 12.51 -19.83
CA LYS A 43 -29.84 12.72 -18.36
C LYS A 43 -28.44 13.10 -17.87
N TYR A 44 -27.40 12.41 -18.34
CA TYR A 44 -26.02 12.73 -17.96
C TYR A 44 -25.61 14.13 -18.44
N TYR A 45 -26.00 14.55 -19.64
CA TYR A 45 -25.71 15.91 -20.12
C TYR A 45 -26.42 17.01 -19.31
N ASN A 46 -27.63 16.74 -18.81
CA ASN A 46 -28.41 17.73 -18.06
C ASN A 46 -28.15 17.73 -16.56
N ASP A 47 -27.44 16.71 -16.04
CA ASP A 47 -27.08 16.65 -14.64
C ASP A 47 -25.97 17.67 -14.33
N LYS A 48 -26.34 18.71 -13.58
CA LYS A 48 -25.41 19.78 -13.19
C LYS A 48 -24.37 19.33 -12.16
N SER A 49 -24.60 18.23 -11.46
CA SER A 49 -23.70 17.69 -10.42
C SER A 49 -22.48 16.97 -11.01
N ILE A 50 -22.52 16.64 -12.30
CA ILE A 50 -21.46 15.94 -13.00
C ILE A 50 -20.85 16.79 -14.11
N GLU A 51 -19.66 16.39 -14.52
CA GLU A 51 -18.92 16.91 -15.65
C GLU A 51 -18.52 15.72 -16.53
N ILE A 52 -19.02 15.68 -17.75
CA ILE A 52 -18.67 14.64 -18.72
C ILE A 52 -17.25 14.92 -19.21
N THR A 53 -16.37 13.95 -19.01
CA THR A 53 -14.96 14.01 -19.43
C THR A 53 -14.71 13.35 -20.76
N GLY A 54 -15.56 12.41 -21.18
CA GLY A 54 -15.41 11.69 -22.43
C GLY A 54 -16.68 10.96 -22.83
N LEU A 55 -16.82 10.73 -24.13
CA LEU A 55 -17.87 9.92 -24.72
C LEU A 55 -17.23 9.06 -25.80
N ASP A 56 -17.18 7.75 -25.54
CA ASP A 56 -16.55 6.78 -26.42
C ASP A 56 -17.60 5.82 -26.97
N GLU A 57 -17.57 5.56 -28.27
CA GLU A 57 -18.43 4.56 -28.90
C GLU A 57 -17.77 3.18 -28.77
N LEU A 58 -18.41 2.26 -28.03
CA LEU A 58 -17.92 0.89 -27.86
C LEU A 58 -18.35 0.02 -29.05
N THR A 59 -19.60 0.19 -29.47
CA THR A 59 -20.23 -0.42 -30.64
C THR A 59 -21.23 0.58 -31.24
N PRO A 60 -21.74 0.37 -32.47
CA PRO A 60 -22.64 1.31 -33.14
C PRO A 60 -23.86 1.78 -32.33
N ASP A 61 -24.31 0.95 -31.38
CA ASP A 61 -25.47 1.23 -30.55
C ASP A 61 -25.13 1.41 -29.06
N ILE A 62 -23.85 1.35 -28.66
CA ILE A 62 -23.44 1.41 -27.24
C ILE A 62 -22.37 2.47 -27.04
N LEU A 63 -22.67 3.39 -26.13
CA LEU A 63 -21.79 4.48 -25.71
C LEU A 63 -21.28 4.27 -24.29
N LEU A 64 -20.00 4.57 -24.08
CA LEU A 64 -19.36 4.72 -22.80
C LEU A 64 -19.27 6.21 -22.47
N ILE A 65 -19.94 6.61 -21.40
CA ILE A 65 -19.89 7.97 -20.87
C ILE A 65 -18.90 7.97 -19.71
N SER A 66 -17.83 8.74 -19.82
CA SER A 66 -16.91 9.03 -18.73
C SER A 66 -17.27 10.37 -18.10
N TYR A 67 -17.42 10.41 -16.77
CA TYR A 67 -17.81 11.61 -16.05
C TYR A 67 -17.18 11.69 -14.66
N ILE A 68 -17.08 12.90 -14.12
CA ILE A 68 -16.60 13.19 -12.78
C ILE A 68 -17.66 13.99 -12.03
N LYS A 69 -17.89 13.70 -10.75
CA LYS A 69 -18.72 14.54 -9.88
C LYS A 69 -18.00 15.84 -9.55
N LYS A 70 -18.67 16.97 -9.76
CA LYS A 70 -18.12 18.30 -9.46
C LYS A 70 -17.86 18.46 -7.97
N LYS A 71 -16.83 19.25 -7.65
CA LYS A 71 -16.29 19.36 -6.29
C LYS A 71 -17.32 19.82 -5.25
N ASP A 72 -18.22 20.69 -5.66
CA ASP A 72 -19.23 21.31 -4.79
C ASP A 72 -20.33 20.32 -4.34
N TRP A 73 -20.42 19.16 -4.99
CA TRP A 73 -21.47 18.15 -4.76
C TRP A 73 -20.91 16.84 -4.19
N ILE A 74 -19.74 16.90 -3.55
CA ILE A 74 -19.09 15.71 -3.01
C ILE A 74 -19.51 15.49 -1.57
N GLU A 75 -20.12 14.33 -1.34
CA GLU A 75 -20.33 13.77 -0.02
C GLU A 75 -19.16 12.85 0.34
N GLU A 76 -18.67 12.96 1.57
CA GLU A 76 -17.72 11.98 2.09
C GLU A 76 -18.41 10.62 2.19
N HIS A 77 -17.72 9.56 1.77
CA HIS A 77 -18.27 8.22 1.92
C HIS A 77 -18.49 7.93 3.41
N ASN A 78 -19.66 7.42 3.80
CA ASN A 78 -20.07 7.20 5.20
C ASN A 78 -19.07 6.37 6.03
N CYS A 79 -18.29 5.52 5.38
CA CYS A 79 -17.25 4.69 6.01
C CYS A 79 -15.82 5.24 5.90
N SER A 80 -15.62 6.41 5.27
CA SER A 80 -14.30 7.05 5.14
C SER A 80 -13.97 7.85 6.40
N ASN A 81 -12.70 7.83 6.80
CA ASN A 81 -12.20 8.60 7.94
C ASN A 81 -10.71 8.87 7.75
N VAL A 82 -10.39 10.03 7.16
CA VAL A 82 -9.02 10.42 6.84
C VAL A 82 -8.15 10.62 8.09
N VAL A 83 -8.74 10.93 9.24
CA VAL A 83 -8.00 11.14 10.49
C VAL A 83 -7.39 9.83 10.97
N ILE A 84 -8.15 8.72 10.89
CA ILE A 84 -7.66 7.38 11.24
C ILE A 84 -6.53 6.97 10.29
N SER A 85 -6.67 7.20 8.98
CA SER A 85 -5.63 6.85 8.01
C SER A 85 -4.36 7.69 8.22
N LEU A 86 -4.50 9.00 8.51
CA LEU A 86 -3.38 9.88 8.82
C LEU A 86 -2.62 9.40 10.06
N TRP A 87 -3.34 9.09 11.14
CA TRP A 87 -2.75 8.65 12.40
C TRP A 87 -2.01 7.32 12.23
N THR A 88 -2.68 6.31 11.65
CA THR A 88 -2.10 4.98 11.44
C THR A 88 -0.86 5.02 10.54
N THR A 89 -0.91 5.78 9.44
CA THR A 89 0.25 5.94 8.54
C THR A 89 1.40 6.68 9.23
N SER A 90 1.11 7.71 10.03
CA SER A 90 2.13 8.45 10.77
C SER A 90 2.80 7.57 11.83
N ALA A 91 2.01 6.79 12.57
CA ALA A 91 2.53 5.81 13.52
C ALA A 91 3.43 4.79 12.83
N ALA A 92 3.00 4.20 11.71
CA ALA A 92 3.79 3.25 10.93
C ALA A 92 5.13 3.85 10.48
N ARG A 93 5.13 5.10 9.99
CA ARG A 93 6.36 5.82 9.62
C ARG A 93 7.30 6.04 10.80
N ILE A 94 6.78 6.40 11.98
CA ILE A 94 7.59 6.54 13.20
C ILE A 94 8.19 5.18 13.61
N HIS A 95 7.44 4.10 13.50
CA HIS A 95 7.94 2.75 13.77
C HIS A 95 9.08 2.36 12.81
N LEU A 96 8.90 2.60 11.50
CA LEU A 96 9.93 2.36 10.50
C LEU A 96 11.18 3.21 10.77
N LEU A 97 11.00 4.50 11.07
CA LEU A 97 12.10 5.41 11.40
C LEU A 97 12.92 4.92 12.60
N ARG A 98 12.26 4.41 13.65
CA ARG A 98 12.95 3.83 14.82
C ARG A 98 13.77 2.60 14.43
N ALA A 99 13.29 1.74 13.53
CA ALA A 99 14.05 0.61 13.02
C ALA A 99 15.27 1.07 12.21
N MET A 100 15.09 2.05 11.31
CA MET A 100 16.19 2.66 10.54
C MET A 100 17.27 3.24 11.46
N GLN A 101 16.87 3.98 12.50
CA GLN A 101 17.81 4.56 13.46
C GLN A 101 18.61 3.50 14.21
N LYS A 102 18.02 2.35 14.54
CA LYS A 102 18.74 1.24 15.16
C LYS A 102 19.80 0.66 14.22
N VAL A 103 19.46 0.47 12.95
CA VAL A 103 20.41 0.00 11.93
C VAL A 103 21.56 0.99 11.78
N VAL A 104 21.27 2.28 11.55
CA VAL A 104 22.29 3.31 11.30
C VAL A 104 23.21 3.54 12.50
N ARG A 105 22.71 3.38 13.73
CA ARG A 105 23.52 3.54 14.96
C ARG A 105 24.36 2.30 15.30
N SER A 106 24.10 1.17 14.65
CA SER A 106 24.79 -0.08 14.94
C SER A 106 26.11 -0.16 14.16
N PRO A 107 27.25 -0.43 14.82
CA PRO A 107 28.54 -0.51 14.15
C PRO A 107 28.56 -1.57 13.04
N GLY A 108 29.10 -1.22 11.88
CA GLY A 108 29.21 -2.13 10.73
C GLY A 108 27.89 -2.46 10.04
N CYS A 109 26.82 -1.71 10.32
CA CYS A 109 25.53 -1.84 9.62
C CYS A 109 25.34 -0.72 8.60
N SER A 110 24.70 -1.02 7.46
CA SER A 110 24.39 -0.05 6.41
C SER A 110 22.95 -0.22 5.93
N LEU A 111 22.17 0.86 5.94
CA LEU A 111 20.79 0.87 5.45
C LEU A 111 20.79 1.02 3.92
N LEU A 112 20.14 0.09 3.22
CA LEU A 112 20.14 0.03 1.74
C LEU A 112 18.83 0.53 1.14
N TYR A 113 17.69 0.17 1.73
CA TYR A 113 16.37 0.52 1.22
C TYR A 113 15.31 0.53 2.32
N THR A 114 14.24 1.29 2.12
CA THR A 114 13.06 1.31 3.00
C THR A 114 11.79 1.56 2.20
N ASP A 115 10.73 0.81 2.48
CA ASP A 115 9.39 1.06 1.95
C ASP A 115 8.33 0.68 2.97
N THR A 116 7.47 1.64 3.34
CA THR A 116 6.23 1.50 4.13
C THR A 116 6.32 0.69 5.43
N ASP A 117 6.44 -0.63 5.32
CA ASP A 117 6.52 -1.60 6.41
C ASP A 117 7.78 -2.48 6.34
N SER A 118 8.73 -2.15 5.46
CA SER A 118 9.93 -2.93 5.14
C SER A 118 11.21 -2.10 5.13
N LEU A 119 12.32 -2.74 5.46
CA LEU A 119 13.66 -2.18 5.28
C LEU A 119 14.67 -3.26 4.88
N ILE A 120 15.63 -2.87 4.05
CA ILE A 120 16.75 -3.69 3.60
C ILE A 120 18.04 -3.06 4.12
N PHE A 121 18.88 -3.85 4.77
CA PHE A 121 20.14 -3.38 5.33
C PHE A 121 21.20 -4.49 5.35
N ALA A 122 22.47 -4.10 5.36
CA ALA A 122 23.61 -4.97 5.59
C ALA A 122 24.05 -4.89 7.05
N HIS A 123 24.55 -6.00 7.60
CA HIS A 123 25.10 -6.06 8.95
C HIS A 123 26.18 -7.16 9.06
N PRO A 124 26.99 -7.17 10.13
CA PRO A 124 27.99 -8.22 10.35
C PRO A 124 27.33 -9.57 10.67
N ILE A 125 27.98 -10.67 10.28
CA ILE A 125 27.51 -12.04 10.55
C ILE A 125 27.21 -12.21 12.05
N ASN A 126 26.02 -12.76 12.36
CA ASN A 126 25.50 -12.97 13.73
C ASN A 126 25.25 -11.70 14.57
N ASN A 127 25.32 -10.51 13.98
CA ASN A 127 25.09 -9.24 14.68
C ASN A 127 23.96 -8.43 14.05
N CYS A 128 22.76 -9.03 13.98
CA CYS A 128 21.57 -8.32 13.48
C CYS A 128 21.09 -7.30 14.55
N PRO A 129 20.99 -6.00 14.22
CA PRO A 129 20.63 -4.96 15.18
C PRO A 129 19.13 -4.88 15.49
N LEU A 130 18.29 -5.64 14.77
CA LEU A 130 16.84 -5.60 14.89
C LEU A 130 16.28 -6.89 15.50
N PRO A 131 15.40 -6.78 16.52
CA PRO A 131 14.72 -7.94 17.05
C PRO A 131 13.72 -8.47 16.02
N LEU A 132 13.81 -9.76 15.72
CA LEU A 132 12.88 -10.48 14.86
C LEU A 132 11.89 -11.27 15.70
N GLY A 133 10.66 -11.40 15.23
CA GLY A 133 9.67 -12.22 15.92
C GLY A 133 8.36 -12.46 15.15
N PRO A 134 7.56 -13.44 15.58
CA PRO A 134 6.36 -13.87 14.88
C PRO A 134 5.09 -13.08 15.26
N HIS A 135 5.17 -12.16 16.23
CA HIS A 135 4.00 -11.45 16.75
C HIS A 135 3.70 -10.17 15.97
N LEU A 136 2.51 -9.64 16.19
CA LEU A 136 2.03 -8.41 15.56
C LEU A 136 2.98 -7.24 15.86
N GLY A 137 3.36 -6.48 14.83
CA GLY A 137 4.26 -5.33 14.97
C GLY A 137 5.75 -5.70 15.07
N GLU A 138 6.09 -6.99 15.16
CA GLU A 138 7.49 -7.46 15.10
C GLU A 138 7.95 -7.56 13.64
N LEU A 139 9.26 -7.40 13.43
CA LEU A 139 9.89 -7.58 12.12
C LEU A 139 10.06 -9.06 11.85
N THR A 140 9.68 -9.50 10.65
CA THR A 140 9.89 -10.87 10.18
C THR A 140 10.90 -10.87 9.05
N ASP A 141 11.80 -11.86 9.05
CA ASP A 141 12.72 -12.12 7.95
C ASP A 141 11.98 -12.80 6.78
N GLU A 142 11.83 -12.07 5.67
CA GLU A 142 11.15 -12.57 4.47
C GLU A 142 12.06 -13.42 3.56
N TYR A 143 13.39 -13.28 3.64
CA TYR A 143 14.33 -13.87 2.66
C TYR A 143 15.22 -14.96 3.25
N ARG A 144 14.65 -15.79 4.14
CA ARG A 144 15.34 -16.88 4.82
C ARG A 144 15.97 -17.96 3.90
N HIS A 145 15.68 -17.93 2.58
CA HIS A 145 15.94 -19.03 1.64
C HIS A 145 16.60 -18.65 0.30
N THR A 146 17.13 -17.43 0.13
CA THR A 146 17.82 -17.04 -1.12
C THR A 146 19.33 -16.87 -0.89
N PRO A 147 20.18 -17.82 -1.33
CA PRO A 147 21.63 -17.71 -1.18
C PRO A 147 22.33 -16.79 -2.21
N PHE A 148 21.61 -16.15 -3.15
CA PHE A 148 22.22 -15.73 -4.43
C PHE A 148 21.90 -14.32 -4.96
N TRP A 149 21.13 -13.47 -4.27
CA TRP A 149 21.00 -12.07 -4.70
C TRP A 149 22.04 -11.18 -4.01
N ASN A 150 23.21 -11.12 -4.63
CA ASN A 150 24.28 -10.19 -4.30
C ASN A 150 23.84 -8.76 -4.64
N ILE A 151 23.57 -7.92 -3.64
CA ILE A 151 23.87 -6.49 -3.78
C ILE A 151 25.35 -6.38 -3.43
N ALA A 152 26.20 -6.48 -4.45
CA ALA A 152 27.63 -6.26 -4.31
C ALA A 152 27.88 -4.79 -3.97
N VAL A 153 28.41 -4.52 -2.78
CA VAL A 153 29.17 -3.30 -2.49
C VAL A 153 30.60 -3.75 -2.17
N GLU A 154 31.53 -3.13 -2.87
CA GLU A 154 32.94 -3.48 -3.04
C GLU A 154 33.75 -3.37 -1.71
N GLU A 155 34.28 -4.52 -1.24
CA GLU A 155 35.42 -4.76 -0.32
C GLU A 155 35.43 -4.26 1.16
N PRO A 156 36.29 -4.80 2.07
CA PRO A 156 36.84 -6.16 2.21
C PRO A 156 36.71 -6.65 3.68
N ASN A 157 35.52 -6.99 4.20
CA ASN A 157 35.39 -7.66 5.50
C ASN A 157 33.98 -8.26 5.70
N ASN A 158 33.79 -9.54 5.36
CA ASN A 158 32.71 -10.43 5.86
C ASN A 158 31.32 -9.81 6.18
N MET A 159 30.80 -8.91 5.34
CA MET A 159 29.44 -8.38 5.51
C MET A 159 28.43 -9.26 4.79
N VAL A 160 27.33 -9.61 5.46
CA VAL A 160 26.21 -10.30 4.83
C VAL A 160 25.13 -9.26 4.56
N SER A 161 24.81 -9.04 3.28
CA SER A 161 23.66 -8.26 2.85
C SER A 161 22.46 -9.18 2.73
N ASN A 162 21.70 -9.35 3.81
CA ASN A 162 20.40 -10.00 3.76
C ASN A 162 19.60 -9.50 4.95
N PHE A 163 18.45 -8.89 4.72
CA PHE A 163 17.24 -8.90 5.57
C PHE A 163 16.29 -7.86 4.98
N SER A 164 15.19 -8.29 4.35
CA SER A 164 13.97 -7.47 4.27
C SER A 164 13.18 -7.79 5.53
N GLY A 165 13.17 -6.86 6.47
CA GLY A 165 12.34 -6.98 7.68
C GLY A 165 10.98 -6.38 7.39
N ARG A 166 9.93 -7.19 7.24
CA ARG A 166 8.56 -6.66 7.14
C ARG A 166 7.90 -6.64 8.51
N ILE A 167 7.30 -5.53 8.89
CA ILE A 167 6.46 -5.44 10.09
C ILE A 167 5.28 -6.40 9.87
N ASN A 168 5.04 -7.30 10.83
CA ASN A 168 3.83 -8.11 10.83
C ASN A 168 2.62 -7.18 10.86
N ASN A 169 2.05 -6.98 9.68
CA ASN A 169 0.76 -6.35 9.48
C ASN A 169 -0.31 -7.42 9.66
N MET A 170 -1.30 -7.04 10.46
CA MET A 170 -2.56 -7.69 10.77
C MET A 170 -3.13 -8.51 9.59
#